data_AF-A0A2N0PIE8-F1
#
_entry.id   AF-A0A2N0PIE8-F1
#
_cell.length_a   1.000
_cell.length_b   1.000
_cell.length_c   1.000
_cell.angle_alpha   90.00
_cell.angle_beta   90.00
_cell.angle_gamma   90.00
#
_symmetry.space_group_name_H-M   'P 1'
#
loop_
_entity.id
_entity.type
_entity.pdbx_description
1 polymer ?
#
loop_
_entity_poly.entity_id
_entity_poly.type
_entity_poly.pdbx_seq_one_letter_code
_entity_poly.pdbx_strand_id
1 'polypeptide(L)'
;MNKIKKLTIEHFKHFAGSTNREHLYITDEEWNDMIENVPLGKASGLTEIIYEDIKKAPDEFNSLLRKLIDNIFLQQELPEDWKDTNIYLIPNQNYGGLD
;
A
#
# COMPACT_ATOMS: atom_id res chain seq x y z
N MET A 1 -0.10 11.26 25.84
CA MET A 1 -0.21 9.96 25.13
C MET A 1 -1.17 9.06 25.91
N ASN A 2 -2.28 8.64 25.30
CA ASN A 2 -3.42 8.04 26.01
C ASN A 2 -3.11 6.61 26.50
N LYS A 3 -3.45 6.27 27.75
CA LYS A 3 -3.07 4.99 28.41
C LYS A 3 -3.48 3.75 27.60
N ILE A 4 -4.61 3.85 26.89
CA ILE A 4 -5.14 2.82 26.00
C ILE A 4 -4.19 2.55 24.83
N LYS A 5 -3.67 3.59 24.16
CA LYS A 5 -2.72 3.42 23.04
C LYS A 5 -1.46 2.65 23.48
N LYS A 6 -0.95 2.93 24.67
CA LYS A 6 0.25 2.25 25.20
C LYS A 6 0.00 0.77 25.47
N LEU A 7 -1.17 0.41 26.00
CA LEU A 7 -1.55 -0.98 26.27
C LEU A 7 -1.77 -1.77 24.98
N THR A 8 -2.37 -1.17 23.96
CA THR A 8 -2.58 -1.81 22.66
C THR A 8 -1.24 -2.12 21.97
N ILE A 9 -0.30 -1.16 21.95
CA ILE A 9 1.03 -1.38 21.38
C ILE A 9 1.78 -2.50 22.12
N GLU A 10 1.76 -2.49 23.45
CA GLU A 10 2.40 -3.54 24.27
C GLU A 10 1.78 -4.93 24.07
N HIS A 11 0.46 -5.01 23.89
CA HIS A 11 -0.24 -6.29 23.70
C HIS A 11 0.08 -6.94 22.35
N PHE A 12 0.20 -6.15 21.29
CA PHE A 12 0.38 -6.66 19.94
C PHE A 12 1.84 -6.76 19.48
N LYS A 13 2.81 -6.15 20.18
CA LYS A 13 4.22 -6.05 19.74
C LYS A 13 4.93 -7.39 19.42
N HIS A 14 4.42 -8.52 19.90
CA HIS A 14 4.99 -9.85 19.68
C HIS A 14 4.15 -10.75 18.78
N PHE A 15 3.03 -10.24 18.23
CA PHE A 15 2.22 -11.01 17.28
C PHE A 15 2.99 -11.14 15.96
N ALA A 16 2.99 -12.33 15.35
CA ALA A 16 3.64 -12.52 14.05
C ALA A 16 3.01 -11.58 13.00
N GLY A 17 3.83 -10.74 12.37
CA GLY A 17 3.38 -9.68 11.46
C GLY A 17 3.10 -8.32 12.12
N SER A 18 3.20 -8.21 13.45
CA SER A 18 3.15 -6.91 14.14
C SER A 18 4.48 -6.18 14.00
N THR A 19 4.67 -5.44 12.91
CA THR A 19 5.53 -4.26 12.90
C THR A 19 4.75 -3.12 13.55
N ASN A 20 4.63 -3.15 14.88
CA ASN A 20 4.21 -1.96 15.63
C ASN A 20 5.30 -0.91 15.41
N ARG A 21 5.12 -0.06 14.39
CA ARG A 21 6.09 0.98 14.05
C ARG A 21 6.17 1.97 15.20
N GLU A 22 7.38 2.27 15.64
CA GLU A 22 7.62 3.35 16.60
C GLU A 22 7.32 4.72 15.98
N HIS A 23 7.28 4.80 14.65
CA HIS A 23 7.06 5.99 13.85
C HIS A 23 5.80 5.86 12.98
N LEU A 24 5.01 6.95 12.94
CA LEU A 24 3.79 7.06 12.13
C LEU A 24 4.05 7.53 10.68
N TYR A 25 5.31 7.83 10.35
CA TYR A 25 5.75 8.27 9.02
C TYR A 25 6.56 7.18 8.34
N ILE A 26 6.44 7.06 7.02
CA ILE A 26 7.26 6.17 6.19
C ILE A 26 8.65 6.78 6.09
N THR A 27 9.70 6.01 6.32
CA THR A 27 11.09 6.45 6.14
C THR A 27 11.49 6.46 4.66
N ASP A 28 12.58 7.16 4.33
CA ASP A 28 13.10 7.20 2.95
C ASP A 28 13.51 5.78 2.49
N GLU A 29 14.12 5.00 3.38
CA GLU A 29 14.55 3.62 3.10
C GLU A 29 13.36 2.71 2.81
N GLU A 30 12.32 2.71 3.67
CA GLU A 30 11.10 1.95 3.45
C GLU A 30 10.39 2.34 2.14
N TRP A 31 10.35 3.64 1.83
CA TRP A 31 9.73 4.13 0.61
C TRP A 31 10.49 3.66 -0.62
N ASN A 32 11.82 3.82 -0.62
CA ASN A 32 12.66 3.43 -1.75
C ASN A 32 12.63 1.91 -1.99
N ASP A 33 12.70 1.11 -0.91
CA ASP A 33 12.57 -0.34 -1.01
C ASP A 33 11.21 -0.76 -1.59
N MET A 34 10.13 -0.11 -1.17
CA MET A 34 8.79 -0.34 -1.72
C MET A 34 8.72 -0.02 -3.22
N ILE A 35 9.22 1.15 -3.64
CA ILE A 35 9.23 1.58 -5.06
C ILE A 35 10.09 0.64 -5.91
N GLU A 36 11.22 0.16 -5.40
CA GLU A 36 12.06 -0.78 -6.12
C GLU A 36 11.35 -2.11 -6.36
N ASN A 37 10.57 -2.57 -5.39
CA ASN A 37 9.95 -3.89 -5.36
C ASN A 37 8.47 -3.93 -5.81
N VAL A 38 7.90 -2.84 -6.34
CA VAL A 38 6.53 -2.86 -6.87
C VAL A 38 6.38 -3.93 -7.97
N PRO A 39 5.29 -4.73 -7.96
CA PRO A 39 5.11 -5.81 -8.92
C PRO A 39 4.75 -5.25 -10.30
N LEU A 40 5.47 -5.66 -11.33
CA LEU A 40 5.23 -5.19 -12.70
C LEU A 40 4.10 -5.97 -13.39
N GLY A 41 3.51 -5.36 -14.42
CA GLY A 41 2.46 -5.95 -15.25
C GLY A 41 1.12 -6.18 -14.52
N LYS A 42 0.83 -5.37 -13.50
CA LYS A 42 -0.46 -5.38 -12.80
C LYS A 42 -1.44 -4.41 -13.46
N ALA A 43 -2.72 -4.72 -13.37
CA ALA A 43 -3.78 -3.85 -13.84
C ALA A 43 -3.81 -2.55 -13.01
N SER A 44 -4.08 -1.43 -13.67
CA SER A 44 -4.31 -0.15 -13.01
C SER A 44 -5.68 -0.11 -12.34
N GLY A 45 -5.79 0.78 -11.35
CA GLY A 45 -7.08 1.22 -10.81
C GLY A 45 -7.77 2.23 -11.74
N LEU A 46 -8.80 2.90 -11.22
CA LEU A 46 -9.60 3.88 -11.98
C LEU A 46 -8.82 5.09 -12.49
N THR A 47 -7.67 5.39 -11.87
CA THR A 47 -6.77 6.48 -12.29
C THR A 47 -5.94 6.14 -13.53
N GLU A 48 -5.95 4.87 -13.95
CA GLU A 48 -5.11 4.31 -15.02
C GLU A 48 -3.59 4.35 -14.75
N ILE A 49 -3.15 4.89 -13.60
CA ILE A 49 -1.75 4.90 -13.17
C ILE A 49 -1.31 3.47 -12.85
N ILE A 50 -0.25 3.00 -13.51
CA ILE A 50 0.36 1.68 -13.27
C ILE A 50 1.64 1.80 -12.43
N TYR A 51 2.10 0.68 -11.86
CA TYR A 51 3.31 0.67 -11.02
C TYR A 51 4.57 1.13 -11.78
N GLU A 52 4.63 0.85 -13.08
CA GLU A 52 5.69 1.30 -13.98
C GLU A 52 5.78 2.83 -14.06
N ASP A 53 4.66 3.54 -13.99
CA ASP A 53 4.62 5.00 -14.00
C ASP A 53 5.19 5.55 -12.70
N ILE A 54 4.79 4.96 -11.57
CA ILE A 54 5.28 5.34 -10.23
C ILE A 54 6.79 5.11 -10.15
N LYS A 55 7.27 3.96 -10.62
CA LYS A 55 8.71 3.62 -10.60
C LYS A 55 9.57 4.54 -11.49
N LYS A 56 8.98 5.17 -12.50
CA LYS A 56 9.66 6.13 -13.39
C LYS A 56 9.34 7.59 -13.04
N ALA A 57 8.54 7.83 -12.00
CA ALA A 57 8.10 9.17 -11.69
C ALA A 57 9.26 10.03 -11.17
N PRO A 58 9.23 11.36 -11.44
CA PRO A 58 10.20 12.28 -10.86
C PRO A 58 10.17 12.26 -9.33
N ASP A 59 11.30 12.52 -8.69
CA ASP A 59 11.44 12.53 -7.23
C ASP A 59 10.44 13.46 -6.54
N GLU A 60 10.08 14.58 -7.17
CA GLU A 60 9.07 15.51 -6.65
C GLU A 60 7.69 14.85 -6.57
N PHE A 61 7.29 14.10 -7.60
CA PHE A 61 6.03 13.36 -7.61
C PHE A 61 6.04 12.22 -6.59
N ASN A 62 7.15 11.47 -6.51
CA ASN A 62 7.32 10.43 -5.51
C ASN A 62 7.24 10.99 -4.08
N SER A 63 7.83 12.17 -3.85
CA SER A 63 7.74 12.87 -2.57
C SER A 63 6.31 13.30 -2.22
N LEU A 64 5.53 13.73 -3.21
CA LEU A 64 4.11 14.06 -3.01
C LEU A 64 3.28 12.82 -2.69
N LEU A 65 3.51 11.72 -3.40
CA LEU A 65 2.85 10.44 -3.13
C LEU A 65 3.16 9.96 -1.71
N ARG A 66 4.42 9.98 -1.28
CA ARG A 66 4.77 9.59 0.09
C ARG A 66 4.08 10.45 1.13
N LYS A 67 4.06 11.77 0.96
CA LYS A 67 3.34 12.69 1.87
C LYS A 67 1.85 12.39 1.93
N LEU A 68 1.23 12.02 0.82
CA LEU A 68 -0.17 11.60 0.80
C LEU A 68 -0.37 10.35 1.67
N ILE A 69 0.47 9.32 1.51
CA ILE A 69 0.38 8.09 2.30
C ILE A 69 0.68 8.35 3.79
N ASP A 70 1.67 9.17 4.10
CA ASP A 70 1.98 9.58 5.48
C ASP A 70 0.77 10.26 6.13
N ASN A 71 0.07 11.13 5.41
CA ASN A 71 -1.15 11.77 5.90
C ASN A 71 -2.26 10.74 6.16
N ILE A 72 -2.44 9.75 5.29
CA ILE A 72 -3.41 8.65 5.48
C ILE A 72 -3.08 7.88 6.77
N PHE A 73 -1.81 7.54 7.00
CA PHE A 73 -1.40 6.87 8.24
C PHE A 73 -1.54 7.76 9.46
N LEU A 74 -1.31 9.07 9.35
CA LEU A 74 -1.47 9.99 10.48
C LEU A 74 -2.94 10.18 10.86
N GLN A 75 -3.82 10.37 9.88
CA GLN A 75 -5.25 10.61 10.10
C GLN A 75 -6.02 9.31 10.38
N GLN A 76 -5.50 8.16 9.93
CA GLN A 76 -6.20 6.87 9.97
C GLN A 76 -7.52 6.90 9.16
N GLU A 77 -7.55 7.72 8.12
CA GLU A 77 -8.70 7.92 7.23
C GLU A 77 -8.30 7.52 5.81
N LEU A 78 -8.98 6.51 5.26
CA LEU A 78 -8.77 6.08 3.88
C LEU A 78 -9.60 6.97 2.93
N PRO A 79 -9.08 7.33 1.75
CA PRO A 79 -9.88 7.96 0.72
C PRO A 79 -11.07 7.09 0.35
N GLU A 80 -12.26 7.69 0.25
CA GLU A 80 -13.48 6.95 -0.11
C GLU A 80 -13.36 6.29 -1.49
N ASP A 81 -12.75 7.00 -2.45
CA ASP A 81 -12.51 6.52 -3.83
C ASP A 81 -11.66 5.25 -3.90
N TRP A 82 -10.90 4.90 -2.85
CA TRP A 82 -10.13 3.65 -2.82
C TRP A 82 -11.02 2.41 -2.62
N LYS A 83 -12.29 2.60 -2.29
CA LYS A 83 -13.30 1.53 -2.25
C LYS A 83 -13.80 1.17 -3.64
N ASP A 84 -13.56 2.03 -4.63
CA ASP A 84 -13.97 1.80 -6.01
C ASP A 84 -12.88 1.00 -6.75
N THR A 85 -13.31 0.09 -7.62
CA THR A 85 -12.38 -0.77 -8.35
C THR A 85 -12.90 -1.16 -9.73
N ASN A 86 -11.98 -1.32 -10.67
CA ASN A 86 -12.26 -1.94 -11.95
C ASN A 86 -12.48 -3.45 -11.75
N ILE A 87 -13.60 -3.96 -12.24
CA ILE A 87 -13.91 -5.39 -12.16
C ILE A 87 -13.46 -6.05 -13.47
N TYR A 88 -12.43 -6.89 -13.37
CA TYR A 88 -11.94 -7.71 -14.48
C TYR A 88 -12.31 -9.17 -14.26
N LEU A 89 -12.95 -9.78 -15.26
CA LEU A 89 -13.19 -11.23 -15.26
C LEU A 89 -11.88 -11.94 -15.64
N ILE A 90 -11.36 -12.78 -14.75
CA ILE A 90 -10.15 -13.58 -15.02
C ILE A 90 -10.60 -15.02 -15.33
N PRO A 91 -10.40 -15.51 -16.57
CA PRO A 91 -10.73 -16.89 -16.91
C PRO A 91 -9.80 -17.87 -16.17
N ASN A 92 -10.38 -18.88 -15.53
CA ASN A 92 -9.63 -19.96 -14.90
C ASN A 92 -9.25 -21.02 -15.94
N GLN A 93 -7.98 -21.41 -15.98
CA GLN A 93 -7.47 -22.43 -16.91
C GLN A 93 -7.88 -23.86 -16.57
N ASN A 94 -8.57 -24.11 -15.45
CA ASN A 94 -8.93 -25.46 -14.99
C ASN A 94 -10.24 -26.05 -15.56
N TYR A 95 -10.75 -25.55 -16.69
CA TYR A 95 -11.80 -26.26 -17.41
C TYR A 95 -11.14 -27.28 -18.35
N GLY A 96 -11.26 -28.55 -17.98
CA GLY A 96 -10.46 -29.67 -18.47
C GLY A 96 -10.53 -29.94 -19.97
N GLY A 97 -9.52 -30.68 -20.42
CA GLY A 97 -9.45 -31.23 -21.76
C GLY A 97 -10.71 -31.99 -22.13
N LEU A 98 -11.25 -31.61 -23.28
CA LEU A 98 -12.06 -32.44 -24.16
C LEU A 98 -11.59 -32.11 -25.57
N ASP A 99 -10.51 -32.76 -25.97
CA ASP A 99 -10.18 -33.14 -27.34
C ASP A 99 -9.46 -34.50 -27.27
#